data_AF-A0A2U9T3X2-F1
#
_entry.id   AF-A0A2U9T3X2-F1
#
_cell.length_a   1.000
_cell.length_b   1.000
_cell.length_c   1.000
_cell.angle_alpha   90.00
_cell.angle_beta   90.00
_cell.angle_gamma   90.00
#
_symmetry.space_group_name_H-M   'P 1'
#
loop_
_entity.id
_entity.type
_entity.pdbx_description
1 polymer ?
#
loop_
_entity_poly.entity_id
_entity_poly.type
_entity_poly.pdbx_seq_one_letter_code
_entity_poly.pdbx_strand_id
1 'polypeptide(L)'
;MIILDEFQHLSDKGQRKRLRSTADWLKMLVDSKQWALVAAGLPESASVIWSNRQLRERFYAPIMLPMFDWRNAAERRQFRGILKAFQVQLHPFELPDLAGDAIAIRIYLATAGRVGNLAKLLERAVHNAIEEGVAKIRIEDLQTAFYQAVWYAARFPLAKGPFGEGDDEYRSEVLLSQVVAIANEDSYADNSGEVSVTCDMPVSTEVVQITRERKRFARRAKEALRGTA
;
A
#
# COMPACT_ATOMS: atom_id res chain seq x y z
N MET A 1 11.70 -16.28 15.74
CA MET A 1 11.45 -16.07 14.29
C MET A 1 11.96 -14.69 13.94
N ILE A 2 12.61 -14.54 12.79
CA ILE A 2 13.16 -13.28 12.26
C ILE A 2 12.50 -13.04 10.91
N ILE A 3 11.95 -11.85 10.69
CA ILE A 3 11.37 -11.43 9.40
C ILE A 3 12.22 -10.28 8.86
N LEU A 4 12.74 -10.47 7.65
CA LEU A 4 13.44 -9.43 6.90
C LEU A 4 12.48 -8.90 5.84
N ASP A 5 12.00 -7.69 6.05
CA ASP A 5 11.18 -6.97 5.07
C ASP A 5 12.06 -6.20 4.07
N GLU A 6 11.51 -5.86 2.92
CA GLU A 6 12.20 -5.15 1.82
C GLU A 6 13.51 -5.86 1.37
N PHE A 7 13.47 -7.20 1.30
CA PHE A 7 14.63 -8.05 1.01
C PHE A 7 15.32 -7.71 -0.33
N GLN A 8 14.63 -7.07 -1.27
CA GLN A 8 15.22 -6.60 -2.53
C GLN A 8 16.35 -5.59 -2.35
N HIS A 9 16.39 -4.83 -1.25
CA HIS A 9 17.50 -3.89 -1.00
C HIS A 9 18.84 -4.62 -0.77
N LEU A 10 18.80 -5.89 -0.39
CA LEU A 10 20.02 -6.70 -0.26
C LEU A 10 20.63 -7.07 -1.63
N SER A 11 19.85 -7.00 -2.71
CA SER A 11 20.27 -7.25 -4.11
C SER A 11 20.85 -6.03 -4.83
N ASP A 12 20.88 -4.86 -4.20
CA ASP A 12 21.02 -3.62 -4.96
C ASP A 12 22.29 -3.58 -5.83
N LYS A 13 22.08 -3.37 -7.13
CA LYS A 13 22.90 -3.91 -8.23
C LYS A 13 24.33 -3.36 -8.29
N GLY A 14 24.63 -2.30 -7.54
CA GLY A 14 25.93 -1.62 -7.53
C GLY A 14 27.02 -2.28 -6.70
N GLN A 15 26.70 -3.24 -5.82
CA GLN A 15 27.68 -3.74 -4.83
C GLN A 15 27.75 -5.27 -4.74
N ARG A 16 28.25 -5.93 -5.80
CA ARG A 16 28.51 -7.39 -5.82
C ARG A 16 29.33 -7.91 -4.61
N LYS A 17 30.22 -7.09 -4.05
CA LYS A 17 30.96 -7.43 -2.82
C LYS A 17 30.04 -7.51 -1.60
N ARG A 18 29.08 -6.60 -1.45
CA ARG A 18 28.08 -6.62 -0.37
C ARG A 18 27.13 -7.81 -0.50
N LEU A 19 26.69 -8.16 -1.71
CA LEU A 19 25.80 -9.31 -1.92
C LEU A 19 26.41 -10.63 -1.39
N ARG A 20 27.72 -10.84 -1.59
CA ARG A 20 28.42 -12.02 -1.07
C ARG A 20 28.51 -11.99 0.46
N SER A 21 28.94 -10.87 1.04
CA SER A 21 28.98 -10.69 2.50
C SER A 21 27.60 -10.86 3.16
N THR A 22 26.55 -10.35 2.54
CA THR A 22 25.16 -10.48 3.02
C THR A 22 24.68 -11.92 2.92
N ALA A 23 24.99 -12.62 1.83
CA ALA A 23 24.60 -14.03 1.69
C ALA A 23 25.35 -14.93 2.69
N ASP A 24 26.62 -14.62 3.00
CA ASP A 24 27.37 -15.30 4.05
C ASP A 24 26.82 -15.00 5.45
N TRP A 25 26.39 -13.76 5.71
CA TRP A 25 25.69 -13.42 6.96
C TRP A 25 24.34 -14.13 7.08
N LEU A 26 23.51 -14.14 6.02
CA LEU A 26 22.26 -14.88 5.96
C LEU A 26 22.48 -16.37 6.19
N LYS A 27 23.56 -16.91 5.62
CA LYS A 27 23.97 -18.30 5.86
C LYS A 27 24.24 -18.55 7.34
N MET A 28 25.04 -17.71 8.01
CA MET A 28 25.29 -17.88 9.45
C MET A 28 23.99 -17.84 10.25
N LEU A 29 23.07 -16.97 9.86
CA LEU A 29 21.78 -16.82 10.52
C LEU A 29 20.92 -18.08 10.39
N VAL A 30 20.83 -18.65 9.18
CA VAL A 30 20.07 -19.89 8.93
C VAL A 30 20.78 -21.12 9.53
N ASP A 31 22.10 -21.19 9.44
CA ASP A 31 22.92 -22.30 9.96
C ASP A 31 22.92 -22.38 11.48
N SER A 32 22.62 -21.28 12.18
CA SER A 32 22.43 -21.30 13.63
C SER A 32 21.31 -22.25 14.07
N LYS A 33 20.34 -22.56 13.18
CA LYS A 33 19.15 -23.40 13.42
C LYS A 33 18.29 -23.02 14.63
N GLN A 34 18.58 -21.87 15.26
CA GLN A 34 17.84 -21.38 16.43
C GLN A 34 16.62 -20.53 16.00
N TRP A 35 16.57 -20.07 14.75
CA TRP A 35 15.60 -19.09 14.29
C TRP A 35 14.98 -19.52 12.97
N ALA A 36 13.64 -19.46 12.88
CA ALA A 36 12.95 -19.43 11.59
C ALA A 36 13.16 -18.07 10.94
N LEU A 37 13.64 -18.04 9.69
CA LEU A 37 13.89 -16.83 8.91
C LEU A 37 12.85 -16.71 7.79
N VAL A 38 12.17 -15.57 7.72
CA VAL A 38 11.27 -15.20 6.62
C VAL A 38 11.88 -14.00 5.89
N ALA A 39 12.07 -14.13 4.58
CA ALA A 39 12.47 -13.03 3.71
C ALA A 39 11.24 -12.57 2.91
N ALA A 40 10.81 -11.34 3.15
CA ALA A 40 9.69 -10.69 2.47
C ALA A 40 10.20 -9.50 1.65
N GLY A 41 9.61 -9.29 0.49
CA GLY A 41 10.01 -8.22 -0.41
C GLY A 41 9.39 -8.39 -1.80
N LEU A 42 9.82 -7.55 -2.73
CA LEU A 42 9.35 -7.59 -4.12
C LEU A 42 9.85 -8.84 -4.86
N PRO A 43 9.17 -9.28 -5.95
CA PRO A 43 9.54 -10.48 -6.70
C PRO A 43 11.01 -10.53 -7.15
N GLU A 44 11.63 -9.38 -7.39
CA GLU A 44 13.03 -9.23 -7.78
C GLU A 44 14.00 -9.73 -6.70
N SER A 45 13.58 -9.69 -5.43
CA SER A 45 14.36 -10.15 -4.28
C SER A 45 14.65 -11.66 -4.33
N ALA A 46 13.83 -12.43 -5.05
CA ALA A 46 14.09 -13.84 -5.34
C ALA A 46 15.48 -14.03 -6.00
N SER A 47 15.93 -13.08 -6.82
CA SER A 47 17.25 -13.16 -7.45
C SER A 47 18.40 -13.32 -6.44
N VAL A 48 18.30 -12.76 -5.23
CA VAL A 48 19.30 -12.90 -4.16
C VAL A 48 19.45 -14.35 -3.73
N ILE A 49 18.32 -15.03 -3.44
CA ILE A 49 18.31 -16.43 -3.01
C ILE A 49 18.74 -17.33 -4.17
N TRP A 50 18.28 -17.04 -5.40
CA TRP A 50 18.61 -17.86 -6.56
C TRP A 50 20.07 -17.68 -6.97
N SER A 51 20.68 -16.52 -6.76
CA SER A 51 22.10 -16.30 -7.09
C SER A 51 23.05 -17.13 -6.22
N ASN A 52 22.62 -17.56 -5.03
CA ASN A 52 23.44 -18.33 -4.10
C ASN A 52 22.83 -19.72 -3.84
N ARG A 53 23.47 -20.76 -4.38
CA ARG A 53 23.08 -22.17 -4.19
C ARG A 53 22.92 -22.55 -2.70
N GLN A 54 23.74 -22.00 -1.80
CA GLN A 54 23.69 -22.32 -0.38
C GLN A 54 22.44 -21.77 0.30
N LEU A 55 21.92 -20.63 -0.16
CA LEU A 55 20.63 -20.12 0.31
C LEU A 55 19.48 -20.91 -0.33
N ARG A 56 19.58 -21.21 -1.63
CA ARG A 56 18.55 -21.94 -2.37
C ARG A 56 18.23 -23.33 -1.77
N GLU A 57 19.23 -24.04 -1.26
CA GLU A 57 19.04 -25.35 -0.63
C GLU A 57 18.43 -25.26 0.79
N ARG A 58 18.43 -24.07 1.40
CA ARG A 58 17.94 -23.84 2.77
C ARG A 58 16.58 -23.13 2.84
N PHE A 59 16.24 -22.35 1.82
CA PHE A 59 14.94 -21.69 1.73
C PHE A 59 13.90 -22.62 1.11
N TYR A 60 12.68 -22.57 1.63
CA TYR A 60 11.53 -23.18 0.98
C TYR A 60 11.15 -22.42 -0.30
N ALA A 61 10.28 -23.03 -1.10
CA ALA A 61 9.69 -22.37 -2.25
C ALA A 61 9.06 -21.03 -1.85
N PRO A 62 9.19 -19.98 -2.69
CA PRO A 62 8.63 -18.67 -2.37
C PRO A 62 7.10 -18.75 -2.31
N ILE A 63 6.51 -18.05 -1.35
CA ILE A 63 5.07 -17.83 -1.30
C ILE A 63 4.81 -16.49 -1.99
N MET A 64 4.14 -16.54 -3.15
CA MET A 64 3.77 -15.34 -3.88
C MET A 64 2.40 -14.84 -3.42
N LEU A 65 2.31 -13.54 -3.14
CA LEU A 65 1.06 -12.85 -2.84
C LEU A 65 0.74 -11.91 -4.02
N PRO A 66 0.20 -12.43 -5.14
CA PRO A 66 -0.13 -11.60 -6.29
C PRO A 66 -1.29 -10.64 -5.98
N MET A 67 -1.44 -9.63 -6.82
CA MET A 67 -2.67 -8.85 -6.86
C MET A 67 -3.83 -9.74 -7.30
N PHE A 68 -5.01 -9.52 -6.72
CA PHE A 68 -6.20 -10.23 -7.16
C PHE A 68 -6.63 -9.74 -8.54
N ASP A 69 -7.13 -10.66 -9.36
CA ASP A 69 -7.79 -10.37 -10.63
C ASP A 69 -9.30 -10.63 -10.51
N TRP A 70 -10.11 -9.60 -10.70
CA TRP A 70 -11.57 -9.70 -10.63
C TRP A 70 -12.19 -10.61 -11.70
N ARG A 71 -11.50 -10.78 -12.83
CA ARG A 71 -11.93 -11.63 -13.95
C ARG A 71 -11.86 -13.11 -13.57
N ASN A 72 -10.92 -13.47 -12.69
CA ASN A 72 -10.82 -14.82 -12.15
C ASN A 72 -11.83 -15.03 -11.02
N ALA A 73 -12.80 -15.93 -11.23
CA ALA A 73 -13.85 -16.19 -10.25
C ALA A 73 -13.32 -16.73 -8.90
N ALA A 74 -12.21 -17.47 -8.89
CA ALA A 74 -11.61 -17.99 -7.66
C ALA A 74 -10.95 -16.85 -6.86
N GLU A 75 -10.18 -15.99 -7.53
CA GLU A 75 -9.53 -14.83 -6.92
C GLU A 75 -10.54 -13.80 -6.45
N ARG A 76 -11.60 -13.54 -7.24
CA ARG A 76 -12.73 -12.71 -6.81
C ARG A 76 -13.37 -13.22 -5.52
N ARG A 77 -13.55 -14.55 -5.38
CA ARG A 77 -14.07 -15.15 -4.15
C ARG A 77 -13.11 -14.95 -2.98
N GLN A 78 -11.82 -15.13 -3.18
CA GLN A 78 -10.80 -14.91 -2.14
C GLN A 78 -10.75 -13.44 -1.70
N PHE A 79 -10.77 -12.50 -2.65
CA PHE A 79 -10.80 -11.07 -2.36
C PHE A 79 -12.04 -10.68 -1.55
N ARG A 80 -13.22 -11.17 -1.92
CA ARG A 80 -14.45 -10.99 -1.11
C ARG A 80 -14.32 -11.57 0.30
N GLY A 81 -13.61 -12.69 0.46
CA GLY A 81 -13.28 -13.25 1.77
C GLY A 81 -12.42 -12.31 2.62
N ILE A 82 -11.42 -11.66 2.01
CA ILE A 82 -10.59 -10.64 2.66
C ILE A 82 -11.45 -9.44 3.07
N LEU A 83 -12.32 -8.94 2.18
CA LEU A 83 -13.24 -7.84 2.51
C LEU A 83 -14.13 -8.18 3.70
N LYS A 84 -14.64 -9.41 3.76
CA LYS A 84 -15.42 -9.89 4.91
C LYS A 84 -14.60 -9.91 6.19
N ALA A 85 -13.35 -10.37 6.13
CA ALA A 85 -12.45 -10.40 7.28
C ALA A 85 -12.15 -8.98 7.79
N PHE A 86 -11.87 -8.01 6.90
CA PHE A 86 -11.72 -6.61 7.29
C PHE A 86 -12.99 -6.06 7.93
N GLN A 87 -14.17 -6.27 7.33
CA GLN A 87 -15.43 -5.80 7.90
C GLN A 87 -15.66 -6.34 9.33
N VAL A 88 -15.27 -7.60 9.59
CA VAL A 88 -15.35 -8.18 10.94
C VAL A 88 -14.37 -7.52 11.91
N GLN A 89 -13.15 -7.21 11.48
CA GLN A 89 -12.15 -6.56 12.33
C GLN A 89 -12.45 -5.08 12.62
N LEU A 90 -13.24 -4.44 11.76
CA LEU A 90 -13.60 -3.02 11.90
C LEU A 90 -14.79 -2.76 12.83
N HIS A 91 -15.31 -3.77 13.55
CA HIS A 91 -16.28 -3.50 14.62
C HIS A 91 -15.65 -2.58 15.69
N PRO A 92 -16.37 -1.57 16.21
CA PRO A 92 -17.82 -1.39 16.15
C PRO A 92 -18.35 -0.54 14.98
N PHE A 93 -17.54 -0.18 13.98
CA PHE A 93 -18.02 0.64 12.86
C PHE A 93 -19.03 -0.14 12.00
N GLU A 94 -20.13 0.51 11.65
CA GLU A 94 -21.12 0.00 10.72
C GLU A 94 -20.70 0.36 9.28
N LEU A 95 -20.26 -0.62 8.51
CA LEU A 95 -19.91 -0.47 7.10
C LEU A 95 -21.01 -1.05 6.19
N PRO A 96 -21.12 -0.61 4.91
CA PRO A 96 -21.87 -1.37 3.93
C PRO A 96 -21.33 -2.80 3.81
N ASP A 97 -22.10 -3.73 3.23
CA ASP A 97 -21.64 -5.10 2.99
C ASP A 97 -20.47 -5.11 2.02
N LEU A 98 -19.24 -5.05 2.55
CA LEU A 98 -18.01 -4.94 1.75
C LEU A 98 -17.84 -6.19 0.89
N ALA A 99 -18.28 -7.33 1.39
CA ALA A 99 -18.25 -8.59 0.66
C ALA A 99 -19.43 -8.74 -0.31
N GLY A 100 -20.41 -7.84 -0.30
CA GLY A 100 -21.53 -7.81 -1.25
C GLY A 100 -21.04 -7.49 -2.65
N ASP A 101 -21.62 -8.13 -3.68
CA ASP A 101 -21.09 -8.08 -5.06
C ASP A 101 -20.93 -6.64 -5.59
N ALA A 102 -21.92 -5.78 -5.33
CA ALA A 102 -21.92 -4.38 -5.76
C ALA A 102 -20.83 -3.54 -5.09
N ILE A 103 -20.57 -3.72 -3.80
CA ILE A 103 -19.53 -2.96 -3.09
C ILE A 103 -18.15 -3.56 -3.35
N ALA A 104 -18.05 -4.89 -3.40
CA ALA A 104 -16.79 -5.59 -3.60
C ALA A 104 -16.13 -5.22 -4.94
N ILE A 105 -16.89 -5.09 -6.03
CA ILE A 105 -16.34 -4.66 -7.32
C ILE A 105 -15.84 -3.21 -7.27
N ARG A 106 -16.56 -2.33 -6.58
CA ARG A 106 -16.18 -0.91 -6.41
C ARG A 106 -14.89 -0.79 -5.59
N ILE A 107 -14.77 -1.56 -4.51
CA ILE A 107 -13.53 -1.63 -3.72
C ILE A 107 -12.39 -2.23 -4.55
N TYR A 108 -12.66 -3.27 -5.35
CA TYR A 108 -11.66 -3.79 -6.27
C TYR A 108 -11.17 -2.70 -7.24
N LEU A 109 -12.08 -1.96 -7.86
CA LEU A 109 -11.75 -0.85 -8.77
C LEU A 109 -10.97 0.26 -8.06
N ALA A 110 -11.33 0.58 -6.82
CA ALA A 110 -10.62 1.57 -6.01
C ALA A 110 -9.21 1.14 -5.62
N THR A 111 -8.93 -0.16 -5.56
CA THR A 111 -7.68 -0.70 -5.01
C THR A 111 -6.82 -1.44 -6.03
N ALA A 112 -7.36 -1.68 -7.23
CA ALA A 112 -6.81 -2.57 -8.25
C ALA A 112 -6.45 -3.97 -7.71
N GLY A 113 -7.24 -4.49 -6.75
CA GLY A 113 -7.00 -5.79 -6.13
C GLY A 113 -5.79 -5.84 -5.18
N ARG A 114 -5.21 -4.70 -4.78
CA ARG A 114 -4.08 -4.64 -3.84
C ARG A 114 -4.58 -4.56 -2.40
N VAL A 115 -4.20 -5.54 -1.57
CA VAL A 115 -4.56 -5.56 -0.13
C VAL A 115 -3.97 -4.36 0.62
N GLY A 116 -2.78 -3.89 0.24
CA GLY A 116 -2.19 -2.69 0.85
C GLY A 116 -3.01 -1.43 0.61
N ASN A 117 -3.54 -1.24 -0.62
CA ASN A 117 -4.41 -0.11 -0.93
C ASN A 117 -5.78 -0.25 -0.26
N LEU A 118 -6.30 -1.48 -0.18
CA LEU A 118 -7.51 -1.77 0.58
C LEU A 118 -7.38 -1.37 2.04
N ALA A 119 -6.29 -1.76 2.71
CA ALA A 119 -6.04 -1.40 4.10
C ALA A 119 -5.99 0.12 4.27
N LYS A 120 -5.24 0.83 3.41
CA LYS A 120 -5.15 2.31 3.43
C LYS A 120 -6.52 2.98 3.25
N LEU A 121 -7.32 2.48 2.30
CA LEU A 121 -8.66 2.99 2.04
C LEU A 121 -9.57 2.85 3.27
N LEU A 122 -9.62 1.66 3.87
CA LEU A 122 -10.47 1.39 5.03
C LEU A 122 -9.98 2.12 6.28
N GLU A 123 -8.67 2.15 6.52
CA GLU A 123 -8.05 2.93 7.60
C GLU A 123 -8.45 4.40 7.50
N ARG A 124 -8.38 4.97 6.29
CA ARG A 124 -8.76 6.36 6.06
C ARG A 124 -10.25 6.61 6.29
N ALA A 125 -11.12 5.71 5.82
CA ALA A 125 -12.55 5.83 6.06
C ALA A 125 -12.90 5.80 7.56
N VAL A 126 -12.26 4.90 8.31
CA VAL A 126 -12.42 4.81 9.77
C VAL A 126 -11.89 6.06 10.46
N HIS A 127 -10.73 6.58 10.05
CA HIS A 127 -10.17 7.81 10.59
C HIS A 127 -11.13 8.99 10.42
N ASN A 128 -11.69 9.17 9.22
CA ASN A 128 -12.66 10.22 8.95
C ASN A 128 -13.91 10.08 9.85
N ALA A 129 -14.42 8.85 10.01
CA ALA A 129 -15.57 8.57 10.87
C ALA A 129 -15.30 8.90 12.35
N ILE A 130 -14.09 8.61 12.83
CA ILE A 130 -13.66 8.98 14.20
C ILE A 130 -13.60 10.50 14.36
N GLU A 131 -13.03 11.22 13.40
CA GLU A 131 -12.94 12.69 13.44
C GLU A 131 -14.33 13.35 13.45
N GLU A 132 -15.29 12.77 12.72
CA GLU A 132 -16.68 13.24 12.67
C GLU A 132 -17.53 12.75 13.86
N GLY A 133 -17.02 11.81 14.66
CA GLY A 133 -17.75 11.21 15.78
C GLY A 133 -18.90 10.30 15.35
N VAL A 134 -18.84 9.72 14.15
CA VAL A 134 -19.86 8.83 13.60
C VAL A 134 -19.37 7.37 13.58
N ALA A 135 -20.23 6.43 13.96
CA ALA A 135 -19.92 5.00 13.90
C ALA A 135 -20.28 4.37 12.55
N LYS A 136 -21.12 5.02 11.74
CA LYS A 136 -21.63 4.49 10.48
C LYS A 136 -20.90 5.08 9.29
N ILE A 137 -20.17 4.24 8.58
CA ILE A 137 -19.43 4.56 7.35
C ILE A 137 -20.32 4.20 6.16
N ARG A 138 -20.62 5.18 5.32
CA ARG A 138 -21.44 5.05 4.12
C ARG A 138 -20.58 4.94 2.86
N ILE A 139 -21.24 4.76 1.73
CA ILE A 139 -20.54 4.62 0.44
C ILE A 139 -19.86 5.94 0.02
N GLU A 140 -20.44 7.08 0.41
CA GLU A 140 -19.88 8.42 0.17
C GLU A 140 -18.61 8.65 1.00
N ASP A 141 -18.53 8.06 2.19
CA ASP A 141 -17.35 8.13 3.05
C ASP A 141 -16.20 7.30 2.45
N LEU A 142 -16.50 6.14 1.86
CA LEU A 142 -15.54 5.33 1.11
C LEU A 142 -15.02 6.08 -0.13
N GLN A 143 -15.90 6.80 -0.83
CA GLN A 143 -15.50 7.66 -1.95
C GLN A 143 -14.53 8.75 -1.49
N THR A 144 -14.85 9.42 -0.39
CA THR A 144 -14.01 10.49 0.17
C THR A 144 -12.66 9.92 0.61
N ALA A 145 -12.65 8.78 1.30
CA ALA A 145 -11.44 8.09 1.71
C ALA A 145 -10.58 7.65 0.51
N PHE A 146 -11.20 7.23 -0.59
CA PHE A 146 -10.49 6.87 -1.83
C PHE A 146 -9.67 8.04 -2.37
N TYR A 147 -10.25 9.23 -2.52
CA TYR A 147 -9.52 10.40 -2.99
C TYR A 147 -8.45 10.91 -2.02
N GLN A 148 -8.54 10.54 -0.73
CA GLN A 148 -7.57 10.95 0.28
C GLN A 148 -6.41 9.95 0.45
N ALA A 149 -6.66 8.65 0.26
CA ALA A 149 -5.71 7.58 0.58
C ALA A 149 -5.06 6.93 -0.65
N VAL A 150 -5.73 6.91 -1.79
CA VAL A 150 -5.25 6.23 -3.00
C VAL A 150 -4.61 7.24 -3.94
N TRP A 151 -3.32 7.06 -4.20
CA TRP A 151 -2.51 8.01 -4.96
C TRP A 151 -3.05 8.30 -6.38
N TYR A 152 -3.45 7.27 -7.12
CA TYR A 152 -4.03 7.43 -8.46
C TYR A 152 -5.50 7.86 -8.48
N ALA A 153 -6.12 8.18 -7.34
CA ALA A 153 -7.55 8.47 -7.32
C ALA A 153 -7.96 9.60 -8.29
N ALA A 154 -7.11 10.62 -8.45
CA ALA A 154 -7.32 11.72 -9.40
C ALA A 154 -7.27 11.30 -10.88
N ARG A 155 -6.64 10.16 -11.19
CA ARG A 155 -6.51 9.59 -12.55
C ARG A 155 -7.57 8.51 -12.83
N PHE A 156 -8.51 8.28 -11.91
CA PHE A 156 -9.49 7.22 -12.05
C PHE A 156 -10.34 7.41 -13.34
N PRO A 157 -10.60 6.35 -14.13
CA PRO A 157 -11.20 6.52 -15.46
C PRO A 157 -12.63 7.07 -15.48
N LEU A 158 -13.39 6.91 -14.39
CA LEU A 158 -14.77 7.39 -14.29
C LEU A 158 -14.84 8.70 -13.53
N ALA A 159 -15.56 9.68 -14.09
CA ALA A 159 -15.71 11.00 -13.48
C ALA A 159 -16.35 10.98 -12.08
N LYS A 160 -17.27 10.03 -11.85
CA LYS A 160 -17.93 9.82 -10.54
C LYS A 160 -17.13 8.94 -9.58
N GLY A 161 -15.92 8.49 -9.95
CA GLY A 161 -15.09 7.60 -9.14
C GLY A 161 -15.66 6.18 -8.99
N PRO A 162 -14.97 5.33 -8.20
CA PRO A 162 -15.33 3.92 -8.05
C PRO A 162 -16.58 3.69 -7.19
N PHE A 163 -16.99 4.65 -6.35
CA PHE A 163 -18.15 4.52 -5.47
C PHE A 163 -19.35 5.36 -5.91
N GLY A 164 -19.32 5.95 -7.12
CA GLY A 164 -20.44 6.68 -7.72
C GLY A 164 -21.62 5.79 -8.17
N GLU A 165 -22.52 6.34 -8.98
CA GLU A 165 -23.60 5.57 -9.60
C GLU A 165 -23.13 4.95 -10.93
N GLY A 166 -23.51 3.70 -11.24
CA GLY A 166 -23.23 3.08 -12.54
C GLY A 166 -22.79 1.60 -12.50
N ASP A 167 -23.63 0.70 -11.96
CA ASP A 167 -23.24 -0.70 -11.71
C ASP A 167 -22.85 -1.52 -12.95
N ASP A 168 -23.41 -1.19 -14.12
CA ASP A 168 -23.10 -1.88 -15.37
C ASP A 168 -21.71 -1.49 -15.92
N GLU A 169 -21.32 -0.23 -15.75
CA GLU A 169 -20.04 0.30 -16.25
C GLU A 169 -18.86 -0.28 -15.45
N TYR A 170 -19.07 -0.56 -14.16
CA TYR A 170 -18.05 -1.14 -13.27
C TYR A 170 -17.59 -2.56 -13.67
N ARG A 171 -18.39 -3.27 -14.47
CA ARG A 171 -18.08 -4.64 -14.95
C ARG A 171 -17.41 -4.68 -16.32
N SER A 172 -17.18 -3.53 -16.94
CA SER A 172 -16.49 -3.42 -18.22
C SER A 172 -15.05 -3.95 -18.13
N GLU A 173 -14.69 -4.88 -19.01
CA GLU A 173 -13.30 -5.38 -19.12
C GLU A 173 -12.30 -4.26 -19.43
N VAL A 174 -12.74 -3.26 -20.18
CA VAL A 174 -11.94 -2.08 -20.52
C VAL A 174 -11.58 -1.31 -19.26
N LEU A 175 -12.57 -1.07 -18.39
CA LEU A 175 -12.37 -0.36 -17.14
C LEU A 175 -11.45 -1.13 -16.19
N LEU A 176 -11.68 -2.44 -16.02
CA LEU A 176 -10.85 -3.29 -15.19
C LEU A 176 -9.37 -3.24 -15.64
N SER A 177 -9.14 -3.27 -16.95
CA SER A 177 -7.80 -3.20 -17.53
C SER A 177 -7.14 -1.84 -17.32
N GLN A 178 -7.89 -0.74 -17.49
CA GLN A 178 -7.40 0.62 -17.26
C GLN A 178 -7.00 0.86 -15.81
N VAL A 179 -7.82 0.43 -14.85
CA VAL A 179 -7.53 0.55 -13.42
C VAL A 179 -6.25 -0.19 -13.05
N VAL A 180 -6.10 -1.43 -13.54
CA VAL A 180 -4.88 -2.21 -13.29
C VAL A 180 -3.66 -1.54 -13.91
N ALA A 181 -3.76 -0.98 -15.12
CA ALA A 181 -2.67 -0.25 -15.76
C ALA A 181 -2.24 0.97 -14.95
N ILE A 182 -3.19 1.82 -14.54
CA ILE A 182 -2.91 3.02 -13.73
C ILE A 182 -2.24 2.63 -12.41
N ALA A 183 -2.75 1.61 -11.73
CA ALA A 183 -2.16 1.15 -10.48
C ALA A 183 -0.75 0.56 -10.69
N ASN A 184 -0.49 -0.09 -11.82
CA ASN A 184 0.80 -0.71 -12.14
C ASN A 184 1.89 0.32 -12.49
N GLU A 185 1.54 1.37 -13.21
CA GLU A 185 2.46 2.50 -13.46
C GLU A 185 2.95 3.11 -12.14
N ASP A 186 2.08 3.16 -11.13
CA ASP A 186 2.41 3.74 -9.84
C ASP A 186 3.23 2.82 -8.92
N SER A 187 3.17 1.49 -9.09
CA SER A 187 3.98 0.55 -8.29
C SER A 187 5.49 0.67 -8.52
N TYR A 188 5.92 1.41 -9.55
CA TYR A 188 7.31 1.72 -9.83
C TYR A 188 7.70 3.16 -9.50
N ALA A 189 6.76 4.01 -9.05
CA ALA A 189 7.01 5.39 -8.65
C ALA A 189 7.43 5.51 -7.17
N ASP A 190 8.02 4.45 -6.61
CA ASP A 190 8.55 4.47 -5.26
C ASP A 190 9.90 5.21 -5.23
N ASN A 191 9.83 6.54 -5.17
CA ASN A 191 10.96 7.39 -4.82
C ASN A 191 11.30 7.32 -3.31
N SER A 192 10.82 6.31 -2.56
CA SER A 192 11.17 6.09 -1.14
C SER A 192 12.66 5.85 -0.89
N GLY A 193 13.44 5.61 -1.95
CA GLY A 193 14.91 5.56 -1.92
C GLY A 193 15.60 6.93 -1.86
N GLU A 194 14.91 8.06 -2.08
CA GLU A 194 15.49 9.38 -1.81
C GLU A 194 15.39 9.71 -0.31
N VAL A 195 16.27 9.10 0.47
CA VAL A 195 16.82 9.82 1.62
C VAL A 195 17.61 10.99 1.04
N SER A 196 16.99 12.16 0.99
CA SER A 196 17.73 13.41 0.86
C SER A 196 18.61 13.55 2.10
N VAL A 197 19.82 13.01 2.02
CA VAL A 197 20.94 13.53 2.81
C VAL A 197 21.07 14.97 2.33
N THR A 198 20.57 15.91 3.14
CA THR A 198 20.81 17.34 2.93
C THR A 198 22.32 17.55 3.06
N CYS A 199 23.04 17.38 1.95
CA CYS A 199 24.28 18.07 1.71
C CYS A 199 23.90 19.42 1.14
N ASP A 200 24.23 20.46 1.92
CA ASP A 200 24.08 21.87 1.59
C ASP A 200 24.46 22.16 0.14
N MET A 201 23.50 22.65 -0.65
CA MET A 201 23.66 23.62 -1.75
C MET A 201 22.26 24.17 -2.16
N PRO A 202 22.16 25.37 -2.75
CA PRO A 202 21.11 26.33 -2.43
C PRO A 202 19.79 26.06 -3.18
N VAL A 203 18.70 26.04 -2.41
CA VAL A 203 17.32 25.96 -2.93
C VAL A 203 16.79 27.37 -3.19
N SER A 204 16.16 27.55 -4.35
CA SER A 204 15.55 28.80 -4.84
C SER A 204 14.62 29.45 -3.81
N THR A 205 14.75 30.77 -3.65
CA THR A 205 14.15 31.59 -2.59
C THR A 205 12.62 31.48 -2.46
N GLU A 206 11.91 31.22 -3.56
CA GLU A 206 10.44 31.15 -3.59
C GLU A 206 9.88 29.90 -2.90
N VAL A 207 10.51 28.73 -3.09
CA VAL A 207 10.05 27.47 -2.48
C VAL A 207 10.31 27.47 -0.97
N VAL A 208 11.38 28.15 -0.53
CA VAL A 208 11.71 28.34 0.88
C VAL A 208 10.70 29.25 1.57
N GLN A 209 10.21 30.30 0.90
CA GLN A 209 9.20 31.21 1.47
C GLN A 209 7.85 30.51 1.69
N ILE A 210 7.35 29.77 0.68
CA ILE A 210 6.08 29.04 0.78
C ILE A 210 6.11 28.00 1.91
N THR A 211 7.24 27.29 2.04
CA THR A 211 7.42 26.27 3.08
C THR A 211 7.55 26.89 4.48
N ARG A 212 8.20 28.05 4.60
CA ARG A 212 8.32 28.79 5.86
C ARG A 212 6.99 29.41 6.31
N GLU A 213 6.18 29.91 5.37
CA GLU A 213 4.86 30.46 5.68
C GLU A 213 3.88 29.39 6.16
N ARG A 214 3.85 28.21 5.50
CA ARG A 214 3.05 27.07 5.97
C ARG A 214 3.44 26.58 7.36
N LYS A 215 4.75 26.48 7.64
CA LYS A 215 5.23 26.11 9.00
C LYS A 215 4.91 27.17 10.05
N ARG A 216 4.96 28.46 9.71
CA ARG A 216 4.58 29.55 10.63
C ARG A 216 3.07 29.60 10.89
N PHE A 217 2.24 29.31 9.88
CA PHE A 217 0.79 29.23 10.05
C PHE A 217 0.39 28.05 10.95
N ALA A 218 0.97 26.86 10.71
CA ALA A 218 0.73 25.69 11.54
C ALA A 218 1.19 25.89 13.00
N ARG A 219 2.31 26.61 13.22
CA ARG A 219 2.79 26.91 14.57
C ARG A 219 1.89 27.91 15.30
N ARG A 220 1.42 28.96 14.61
CA ARG A 220 0.49 29.95 15.18
C ARG A 220 -0.88 29.35 15.52
N ALA A 221 -1.40 28.45 14.69
CA ALA A 221 -2.64 27.73 14.98
C ALA A 221 -2.50 26.82 16.22
N LYS A 222 -1.33 26.17 16.38
CA LYS A 222 -1.04 25.29 17.51
C LYS A 222 -0.79 26.05 18.83
N GLU A 223 -0.25 27.28 18.74
CA GLU A 223 -0.07 28.18 19.88
C GLU A 223 -1.42 28.80 20.33
N ALA A 224 -2.32 29.14 19.40
CA ALA A 224 -3.65 29.66 19.71
C ALA A 224 -4.55 28.64 20.44
N LEU A 225 -4.45 27.35 20.08
CA LEU A 225 -5.21 26.26 20.73
C LEU A 225 -4.68 25.87 22.12
N ARG A 226 -3.50 26.35 22.52
CA ARG A 226 -2.91 26.08 23.84
C ARG A 226 -3.12 27.19 24.86
N GLY A 227 -3.70 28.33 24.46
CA GLY A 227 -3.96 29.48 25.33
C GLY A 227 -5.41 29.63 25.79
N THR A 228 -6.26 28.64 25.59
CA THR A 228 -7.69 28.67 25.97
C THR A 228 -8.05 27.50 26.89
N ALA A 229 -7.29 27.35 27.97
CA ALA A 229 -7.62 26.57 29.15
C ALA A 229 -7.14 27.33 30.39
#